data_AF-A0A257MI58-F1
#
_entry.id   AF-A0A257MI58-F1
#
_cell.length_a   1.000
_cell.length_b   1.000
_cell.length_c   1.000
_cell.angle_alpha   90.00
_cell.angle_beta   90.00
_cell.angle_gamma   90.00
#
_symmetry.space_group_name_H-M   'P 1'
#
loop_
_entity.id
_entity.type
_entity.pdbx_description
1 polymer ?
#
loop_
_entity_poly.entity_id
_entity_poly.type
_entity_poly.pdbx_seq_one_letter_code
_entity_poly.pdbx_strand_id
1 'polypeptide(L)'
;MDDILIPLLAVGLAEMGDKTQLSILLLSSRTQEYARLVLGVMLAFLLADGLAILVGSYIDAVVPVTTVKALSGLVFILFGILILKEKGEEEESEQSLSARGAFLSGFSMIFLSEWGDKTQIASALFATEYDPLLVLAGVMIALFILTLMAIFLGRYLSRRIDRKLMSRVAGGIFLLIGFSFLISALASSAW
;
A
#
# COMPACT_ATOMS: atom_id res chain seq x y z
N MET A 1 -7.32 -5.72 -26.73
CA MET A 1 -5.95 -5.65 -26.17
C MET A 1 -5.77 -4.36 -25.41
N ASP A 2 -6.37 -3.27 -25.88
CA ASP A 2 -6.30 -1.95 -25.25
C ASP A 2 -6.94 -1.95 -23.84
N ASP A 3 -8.02 -2.70 -23.66
CA ASP A 3 -8.77 -2.87 -22.39
C ASP A 3 -7.92 -3.39 -21.21
N ILE A 4 -6.83 -4.10 -21.51
CA ILE A 4 -5.87 -4.57 -20.49
C ILE A 4 -4.59 -3.75 -20.49
N LEU A 5 -4.08 -3.36 -21.67
CA LEU A 5 -2.80 -2.66 -21.80
C LEU A 5 -2.86 -1.21 -21.32
N ILE A 6 -3.95 -0.48 -21.59
CA ILE A 6 -4.08 0.92 -21.19
C ILE A 6 -4.15 1.04 -19.67
N PRO A 7 -5.05 0.33 -18.95
CA PRO A 7 -5.08 0.39 -17.49
C PRO A 7 -3.77 -0.11 -16.86
N LEU A 8 -3.17 -1.17 -17.41
CA LEU A 8 -1.90 -1.71 -16.92
C LEU A 8 -0.76 -0.68 -16.99
N LEU A 9 -0.60 -0.01 -18.14
CA LEU A 9 0.46 0.99 -18.31
C LEU A 9 0.15 2.27 -17.54
N ALA A 10 -1.10 2.74 -17.58
CA ALA A 10 -1.50 3.97 -16.90
C ALA A 10 -1.33 3.84 -15.38
N VAL A 11 -1.87 2.77 -14.78
CA VAL A 11 -1.73 2.51 -13.34
C VAL A 11 -0.29 2.16 -13.00
N GLY A 12 0.37 1.31 -13.79
CA GLY A 12 1.75 0.93 -13.56
C GLY A 12 2.71 2.12 -13.52
N LEU A 13 2.51 3.11 -14.40
CA LEU A 13 3.30 4.33 -14.41
C LEU A 13 2.90 5.31 -13.30
N ALA A 14 1.60 5.43 -13.01
CA ALA A 14 1.10 6.34 -11.97
C ALA A 14 1.55 5.91 -10.56
N GLU A 15 1.58 4.61 -10.30
CA GLU A 15 1.98 4.03 -9.02
C GLU A 15 3.51 3.92 -8.84
N MET A 16 4.29 4.22 -9.89
CA MET A 16 5.74 4.05 -9.85
C MET A 16 6.41 5.05 -8.89
N GLY A 17 7.00 4.52 -7.82
CA GLY A 17 7.65 5.33 -6.79
C GLY A 17 6.70 5.98 -5.79
N ASP A 18 5.41 5.59 -5.75
CA ASP A 18 4.45 6.17 -4.80
C ASP A 18 4.60 5.61 -3.36
N LYS A 19 3.84 6.20 -2.42
CA LYS A 19 3.77 5.85 -1.00
C LYS A 19 3.58 4.35 -0.76
N THR A 20 2.83 3.65 -1.60
CA THR A 20 2.53 2.22 -1.45
C THR A 20 3.73 1.37 -1.81
N GLN A 21 4.47 1.71 -2.87
CA GLN A 21 5.75 1.09 -3.17
C GLN A 21 6.78 1.29 -2.06
N LEU A 22 6.89 2.51 -1.52
CA LEU A 22 7.77 2.78 -0.38
C LEU A 22 7.38 1.94 0.84
N SER A 23 6.08 1.80 1.10
CA SER A 23 5.55 1.00 2.20
C SER A 23 5.88 -0.49 2.05
N ILE A 24 5.72 -1.06 0.84
CA ILE A 24 6.07 -2.45 0.53
C ILE A 24 7.58 -2.68 0.63
N LEU A 25 8.38 -1.74 0.11
CA LEU A 25 9.84 -1.79 0.20
C LEU A 25 10.29 -1.82 1.66
N LEU A 26 9.70 -0.96 2.49
CA LEU A 26 10.02 -0.90 3.91
C LEU A 26 9.58 -2.14 4.68
N LEU A 27 8.37 -2.66 4.42
CA LEU A 27 7.88 -3.88 5.06
C LEU A 27 8.69 -5.11 4.65
N SER A 28 9.03 -5.24 3.36
CA SER A 28 9.84 -6.35 2.84
C SER A 28 11.27 -6.35 3.39
N SER A 29 11.82 -5.19 3.75
CA SER A 29 13.13 -5.13 4.41
C SER A 29 13.15 -5.69 5.84
N ARG A 30 11.98 -5.94 6.43
CA ARG A 30 11.80 -6.39 7.83
C ARG A 30 11.21 -7.78 7.97
N THR A 31 10.87 -8.43 6.87
CA THR A 31 10.32 -9.79 6.86
C THR A 31 11.11 -10.66 5.91
N GLN A 32 11.29 -11.93 6.25
CA GLN A 32 11.77 -12.95 5.31
C GLN A 32 10.61 -13.73 4.67
N GLU A 33 9.38 -13.51 5.14
CA GLU A 33 8.16 -14.17 4.67
C GLU A 33 7.54 -13.45 3.45
N TYR A 34 8.34 -13.27 2.40
CA TYR A 34 7.97 -12.49 1.21
C TYR A 34 6.68 -13.00 0.54
N ALA A 35 6.49 -14.32 0.46
CA ALA A 35 5.29 -14.89 -0.14
C ALA A 35 4.02 -14.44 0.60
N ARG A 36 4.06 -14.40 1.92
CA ARG A 36 2.90 -13.97 2.74
C ARG A 36 2.69 -12.48 2.69
N LEU A 37 3.77 -11.70 2.60
CA LEU A 37 3.68 -10.26 2.34
C LEU A 37 3.00 -9.99 0.99
N VAL A 38 3.45 -10.65 -0.09
CA VAL A 38 2.83 -10.53 -1.42
C VAL A 38 1.35 -10.90 -1.36
N LEU A 39 1.00 -12.04 -0.74
CA LEU A 39 -0.41 -12.45 -0.65
C LEU A 39 -1.26 -11.42 0.10
N GLY A 40 -0.76 -10.84 1.18
CA GLY A 40 -1.47 -9.79 1.92
C GLY A 40 -1.66 -8.52 1.09
N VAL A 41 -0.60 -8.05 0.45
CA VAL A 41 -0.60 -6.87 -0.42
C VAL A 41 -1.52 -7.07 -1.63
N MET A 42 -1.42 -8.20 -2.31
CA MET A 42 -2.25 -8.50 -3.49
C MET A 42 -3.72 -8.69 -3.14
N LEU A 43 -4.03 -9.27 -1.99
CA LEU A 43 -5.42 -9.33 -1.51
C LEU A 43 -5.95 -7.93 -1.20
N ALA A 44 -5.14 -7.06 -0.60
CA ALA A 44 -5.52 -5.68 -0.34
C ALA A 44 -5.83 -4.92 -1.62
N PHE A 45 -4.94 -4.97 -2.63
CA PHE A 45 -5.18 -4.37 -3.95
C PHE A 45 -6.42 -4.96 -4.62
N LEU A 46 -6.58 -6.29 -4.62
CA LEU A 46 -7.74 -6.93 -5.22
C LEU A 46 -9.05 -6.46 -4.62
N LEU A 47 -9.11 -6.30 -3.29
CA LEU A 47 -10.31 -5.79 -2.62
C LEU A 47 -10.48 -4.28 -2.86
N ALA A 48 -9.41 -3.50 -2.77
CA ALA A 48 -9.43 -2.06 -2.93
C ALA A 48 -9.85 -1.66 -4.36
N ASP A 49 -9.10 -2.11 -5.36
CA ASP A 49 -9.35 -1.84 -6.78
C ASP A 49 -10.54 -2.62 -7.32
N GLY A 50 -10.74 -3.86 -6.87
CA GLY A 50 -11.91 -4.65 -7.27
C GLY A 50 -13.21 -4.00 -6.83
N LEU A 51 -13.28 -3.50 -5.59
CA LEU A 51 -14.44 -2.71 -5.14
C LEU A 51 -14.59 -1.43 -5.96
N ALA A 52 -13.51 -0.70 -6.23
CA ALA A 52 -13.56 0.53 -7.03
C ALA A 52 -14.04 0.29 -8.46
N ILE A 53 -13.58 -0.78 -9.12
CA ILE A 53 -13.96 -1.15 -10.49
C ILE A 53 -15.41 -1.64 -10.56
N LEU A 54 -15.83 -2.48 -9.60
CA LEU A 54 -17.20 -2.98 -9.54
C LEU A 54 -18.20 -1.85 -9.22
N VAL A 55 -17.87 -0.99 -8.24
CA VAL A 55 -18.67 0.19 -7.88
C VAL A 55 -18.53 1.29 -8.95
N GLY A 56 -17.46 1.28 -9.74
CA GLY A 56 -17.20 2.16 -10.89
C GLY A 56 -18.31 2.19 -11.91
N SER A 57 -19.00 1.06 -12.08
CA SER A 57 -20.20 0.95 -12.91
C SER A 57 -21.47 1.59 -12.31
N TYR A 58 -21.42 1.97 -11.02
CA TYR A 58 -22.52 2.52 -10.21
C TYR A 58 -22.10 3.77 -9.41
N ILE A 59 -21.14 4.58 -9.90
CA ILE A 59 -20.69 5.77 -9.15
C ILE A 59 -21.83 6.79 -9.06
N ASP A 60 -22.50 6.76 -7.91
CA ASP A 60 -23.01 7.93 -7.23
C ASP A 60 -22.86 7.75 -5.70
N ALA A 61 -21.97 8.56 -5.11
CA ALA A 61 -21.87 9.01 -3.72
C ALA A 61 -22.18 8.05 -2.54
N VAL A 62 -21.16 7.51 -1.82
CA VAL A 62 -21.36 7.07 -0.40
C VAL A 62 -20.19 7.30 0.57
N VAL A 63 -18.91 7.40 0.16
CA VAL A 63 -17.81 7.48 1.14
C VAL A 63 -17.08 8.84 1.11
N PRO A 64 -17.21 9.69 2.16
CA PRO A 64 -16.46 10.93 2.27
C PRO A 64 -14.96 10.67 2.34
N VAL A 65 -14.23 11.21 1.36
CA VAL A 65 -12.76 11.10 1.23
C VAL A 65 -12.03 11.55 2.50
N THR A 66 -12.61 12.49 3.25
CA THR A 66 -12.08 13.02 4.51
C THR A 66 -11.95 11.94 5.60
N THR A 67 -12.97 11.10 5.78
CA THR A 67 -12.99 10.06 6.83
C THR A 67 -11.93 9.00 6.56
N VAL A 68 -11.78 8.64 5.29
CA VAL A 68 -10.79 7.67 4.81
C VAL A 68 -9.38 8.18 5.09
N LYS A 69 -9.07 9.40 4.63
CA LYS A 69 -7.75 10.02 4.85
C LYS A 69 -7.39 10.10 6.33
N ALA A 70 -8.36 10.47 7.18
CA ALA A 70 -8.14 10.53 8.62
C ALA A 70 -7.83 9.15 9.23
N LEU A 71 -8.59 8.12 8.85
CA LEU A 71 -8.40 6.75 9.34
C LEU A 71 -7.05 6.18 8.90
N SER A 72 -6.70 6.35 7.62
CA SER A 72 -5.41 5.92 7.08
C SER A 72 -4.27 6.63 7.78
N GLY A 73 -4.37 7.95 7.97
CA GLY A 73 -3.36 8.73 8.70
C GLY A 73 -3.09 8.20 10.12
N LEU A 74 -4.14 7.86 10.87
CA LEU A 74 -4.01 7.26 12.20
C LEU A 74 -3.30 5.90 12.17
N VAL A 75 -3.60 5.07 11.17
CA VAL A 75 -2.97 3.75 11.03
C VAL A 75 -1.49 3.86 10.69
N PHE A 76 -1.13 4.77 9.78
CA PHE A 76 0.27 5.05 9.45
C PHE A 76 1.06 5.55 10.67
N ILE A 77 0.46 6.44 11.47
CA ILE A 77 1.07 6.87 12.74
C ILE A 77 1.23 5.68 13.69
N LEU A 78 0.22 4.84 13.85
CA LEU A 78 0.27 3.67 14.71
C LEU A 78 1.40 2.72 14.27
N PHE A 79 1.50 2.38 12.98
CA PHE A 79 2.59 1.57 12.46
C PHE A 79 3.94 2.22 12.67
N GLY A 80 4.07 3.53 12.44
CA GLY A 80 5.29 4.29 12.69
C GLY A 80 5.73 4.22 14.16
N ILE A 81 4.81 4.41 15.10
CA ILE A 81 5.08 4.28 16.54
C ILE A 81 5.45 2.84 16.91
N LEU A 82 4.69 1.84 16.45
CA LEU A 82 4.96 0.43 16.74
C LEU A 82 6.36 0.03 16.28
N ILE A 83 6.73 0.46 15.07
CA ILE A 83 8.05 0.26 14.49
C ILE A 83 9.16 0.93 15.32
N LEU A 84 8.96 2.15 15.81
CA LEU A 84 9.97 2.88 16.59
C LEU A 84 10.06 2.42 18.04
N LYS A 85 8.96 1.92 18.60
CA LYS A 85 8.86 1.44 19.98
C LYS A 85 9.49 0.06 20.17
N GLU A 86 9.81 -0.64 19.09
CA GLU A 86 10.62 -1.86 19.11
C GLU A 86 12.05 -1.51 19.59
N LYS A 87 12.20 -1.38 20.91
CA LYS A 87 13.44 -1.10 21.62
C LYS A 87 14.41 -2.25 21.38
N GLY A 88 15.64 -1.89 21.01
CA GLY A 88 16.77 -2.81 21.03
C GLY A 88 17.16 -3.18 22.44
N GLU A 89 16.43 -4.11 23.05
CA GLU A 89 16.95 -4.97 24.11
C GLU A 89 17.28 -6.33 23.48
N GLU A 90 18.50 -6.78 23.74
CA GLU A 90 19.10 -7.99 23.22
C GLU A 90 18.30 -9.21 23.68
N GLU A 91 17.72 -9.94 22.74
CA GLU A 91 17.65 -11.39 22.75
C GLU A 91 17.57 -11.86 21.29
N GLU A 92 18.55 -12.66 20.88
CA GLU A 92 18.55 -13.41 19.63
C GLU A 92 17.38 -14.41 19.65
N SER A 93 16.19 -13.96 19.28
CA SER A 93 15.11 -14.85 18.82
C SER A 93 14.33 -14.15 17.71
N GLU A 94 14.45 -14.70 16.51
CA GLU A 94 13.51 -14.59 15.39
C GLU A 94 12.77 -13.25 15.22
N GLN A 95 13.49 -12.14 15.15
CA GLN A 95 12.93 -10.88 14.66
C GLN A 95 12.70 -10.96 13.12
N SER A 96 12.00 -11.96 12.62
CA SER A 96 11.32 -11.89 11.32
C SER A 96 9.87 -11.64 11.68
N LEU A 97 9.19 -10.69 11.04
CA LEU A 97 7.73 -10.64 11.15
C LEU A 97 7.21 -12.07 10.98
N SER A 98 6.50 -12.57 11.98
CA SER A 98 5.88 -13.89 11.88
C SER A 98 5.09 -13.93 10.59
N ALA A 99 5.01 -15.10 10.01
CA ALA A 99 4.37 -15.34 8.76
C ALA A 99 2.93 -14.77 8.68
N ARG A 100 2.20 -14.78 9.81
CA ARG A 100 0.91 -14.07 9.98
C ARG A 100 1.05 -12.55 10.05
N GLY A 101 2.06 -12.05 10.76
CA GLY A 101 2.39 -10.63 10.87
C GLY A 101 2.78 -10.00 9.53
N ALA A 102 3.54 -10.69 8.69
CA ALA A 102 3.93 -10.21 7.36
C ALA A 102 2.69 -10.03 6.44
N PHE A 103 1.80 -11.03 6.43
CA PHE A 103 0.53 -10.95 5.71
C PHE A 103 -0.34 -9.80 6.22
N LEU A 104 -0.60 -9.77 7.53
CA LEU A 104 -1.53 -8.82 8.11
C LEU A 104 -1.02 -7.38 8.01
N SER A 105 0.30 -7.17 8.17
CA SER A 105 0.91 -5.85 8.00
C SER A 105 0.81 -5.39 6.56
N GLY A 106 1.18 -6.25 5.59
CA GLY A 106 1.06 -5.93 4.16
C GLY A 106 -0.37 -5.63 3.74
N PHE A 107 -1.31 -6.49 4.13
CA PHE A 107 -2.73 -6.30 3.85
C PHE A 107 -3.26 -4.99 4.43
N SER A 108 -3.13 -4.81 5.74
CA SER A 108 -3.72 -3.65 6.43
C SER A 108 -3.11 -2.35 5.93
N MET A 109 -1.79 -2.35 5.71
CA MET A 109 -1.06 -1.18 5.25
C MET A 109 -1.53 -0.73 3.87
N ILE A 110 -1.56 -1.65 2.90
CA ILE A 110 -1.93 -1.32 1.52
C ILE A 110 -3.41 -1.01 1.42
N PHE A 111 -4.26 -1.84 2.03
CA PHE A 111 -5.71 -1.64 1.97
C PHE A 111 -6.12 -0.26 2.49
N LEU A 112 -5.51 0.18 3.60
CA LEU A 112 -5.79 1.50 4.18
C LEU A 112 -5.11 2.63 3.41
N SER A 113 -3.93 2.40 2.86
CA SER A 113 -3.22 3.43 2.07
C SER A 113 -3.87 3.72 0.72
N GLU A 114 -4.48 2.70 0.11
CA GLU A 114 -5.10 2.76 -1.22
C GLU A 114 -6.57 3.17 -1.18
N TRP A 115 -7.22 3.07 -0.02
CA TRP A 115 -8.63 3.40 0.08
C TRP A 115 -8.88 4.87 -0.31
N GLY A 116 -9.75 5.10 -1.28
CA GLY A 116 -10.11 6.42 -1.78
C GLY A 116 -8.99 7.16 -2.51
N ASP A 117 -7.96 6.45 -2.99
CA ASP A 117 -6.86 7.08 -3.72
C ASP A 117 -7.17 7.35 -5.20
N LYS A 118 -6.33 8.17 -5.81
CA LYS A 118 -6.40 8.60 -7.22
C LYS A 118 -6.48 7.40 -8.16
N THR A 119 -5.75 6.34 -7.84
CA THR A 119 -5.68 5.13 -8.66
C THR A 119 -6.98 4.34 -8.61
N GLN A 120 -7.68 4.30 -7.48
CA GLN A 120 -9.04 3.72 -7.44
C GLN A 120 -10.02 4.47 -8.34
N ILE A 121 -9.95 5.81 -8.34
CA ILE A 121 -10.81 6.65 -9.20
C ILE A 121 -10.46 6.42 -10.68
N ALA A 122 -9.18 6.34 -11.02
CA ALA A 122 -8.72 6.06 -12.37
C ALA A 122 -9.16 4.65 -12.85
N SER A 123 -8.97 3.62 -12.02
CA SER A 123 -9.41 2.24 -12.27
C SER A 123 -10.91 2.16 -12.48
N ALA A 124 -11.70 2.87 -11.66
CA ALA A 124 -13.15 2.95 -11.81
C ALA A 124 -13.58 3.63 -13.11
N LEU A 125 -12.90 4.72 -13.51
CA LEU A 125 -13.16 5.40 -14.78
C LEU A 125 -12.84 4.52 -15.99
N PHE A 126 -11.71 3.79 -15.96
CA PHE A 126 -11.39 2.83 -17.01
C PHE A 126 -12.44 1.73 -17.14
N ALA A 127 -13.06 1.32 -16.03
CA ALA A 127 -14.16 0.34 -16.04
C ALA A 127 -15.47 0.87 -16.67
N THR A 128 -15.58 2.18 -16.91
CA THR A 128 -16.71 2.77 -17.66
C THR A 128 -16.48 2.78 -19.17
N GLU A 129 -15.22 2.79 -19.61
CA GLU A 129 -14.83 2.84 -21.02
C GLU A 129 -14.44 1.47 -21.59
N TYR A 130 -13.95 0.56 -20.75
CA TYR A 130 -13.44 -0.77 -21.11
C TYR A 130 -14.11 -1.88 -20.31
N ASP A 131 -13.90 -3.13 -20.71
CA ASP A 131 -14.42 -4.29 -19.97
C ASP A 131 -13.87 -4.34 -18.53
N PRO A 132 -14.72 -4.30 -17.48
CA PRO A 132 -14.27 -4.22 -16.09
C PRO A 132 -13.36 -5.37 -15.64
N LEU A 133 -13.55 -6.59 -16.16
CA LEU A 133 -12.73 -7.74 -15.79
C LEU A 133 -11.33 -7.65 -16.41
N LEU A 134 -11.24 -7.16 -17.66
CA LEU A 134 -9.96 -6.91 -18.32
C LEU A 134 -9.21 -5.73 -17.69
N VAL A 135 -9.92 -4.68 -17.29
CA VAL A 135 -9.35 -3.54 -16.53
C VAL A 135 -8.77 -4.04 -15.21
N LEU A 136 -9.54 -4.81 -14.43
CA LEU A 136 -9.06 -5.38 -13.17
C LEU A 136 -7.84 -6.26 -13.39
N ALA A 137 -7.84 -7.12 -14.41
CA ALA A 137 -6.68 -7.95 -14.72
C ALA A 137 -5.43 -7.10 -15.03
N GLY A 138 -5.58 -6.03 -15.83
CA GLY A 138 -4.49 -5.12 -16.18
C GLY A 138 -3.91 -4.40 -14.96
N VAL A 139 -4.78 -3.83 -14.13
CA VAL A 139 -4.40 -3.17 -12.86
C VAL A 139 -3.69 -4.13 -11.92
N MET A 140 -4.24 -5.34 -11.72
CA MET A 140 -3.65 -6.35 -10.85
C MET A 140 -2.28 -6.83 -11.33
N ILE A 141 -2.07 -6.99 -12.64
CA ILE A 141 -0.76 -7.35 -13.20
C ILE A 141 0.24 -6.21 -12.97
N ALA A 142 -0.15 -4.96 -13.19
CA ALA A 142 0.72 -3.80 -12.94
C ALA A 142 1.15 -3.74 -11.47
N LEU A 143 0.19 -3.80 -10.55
CA LEU A 143 0.44 -3.75 -9.10
C LEU A 143 1.27 -4.94 -8.61
N PHE A 144 1.09 -6.12 -9.21
CA PHE A 144 1.92 -7.29 -8.91
C PHE A 144 3.38 -7.05 -9.29
N ILE A 145 3.64 -6.54 -10.50
CA ILE A 145 5.01 -6.24 -10.97
C ILE A 145 5.67 -5.22 -10.05
N LEU A 146 4.96 -4.15 -9.71
CA LEU A 146 5.44 -3.10 -8.81
C LEU A 146 5.72 -3.63 -7.40
N THR A 147 4.86 -4.50 -6.88
CA THR A 147 5.04 -5.17 -5.59
C THR A 147 6.31 -6.02 -5.59
N LEU A 148 6.53 -6.82 -6.63
CA LEU A 148 7.74 -7.64 -6.76
C LEU A 148 9.00 -6.78 -6.83
N MET A 149 8.95 -5.67 -7.58
CA MET A 149 10.05 -4.73 -7.68
C MET A 149 10.39 -4.11 -6.33
N ALA A 150 9.39 -3.64 -5.58
CA ALA A 150 9.55 -3.07 -4.24
C ALA A 150 10.12 -4.09 -3.26
N ILE A 151 9.64 -5.34 -3.29
CA ILE A 151 10.15 -6.42 -2.43
C ILE A 151 11.60 -6.78 -2.77
N PHE A 152 11.94 -6.87 -4.06
CA PHE A 152 13.31 -7.15 -4.49
C PHE A 152 14.27 -6.07 -3.99
N LEU A 153 13.86 -4.80 -4.13
CA LEU A 153 14.65 -3.65 -3.68
C LEU A 153 14.77 -3.61 -2.14
N GLY A 154 13.68 -3.88 -1.41
CA GLY A 154 13.68 -3.94 0.06
C GLY A 154 14.54 -5.08 0.59
N ARG A 155 14.50 -6.26 -0.04
CA ARG A 155 15.38 -7.39 0.26
C ARG A 155 16.84 -7.02 0.02
N TYR A 156 17.16 -6.38 -1.10
CA TYR A 156 18.51 -5.93 -1.40
C TYR A 156 19.02 -4.94 -0.34
N LEU A 157 18.17 -3.98 0.05
CA LEU A 157 18.50 -2.94 1.02
C LEU A 157 18.72 -3.50 2.44
N SER A 158 17.92 -4.49 2.84
CA SER A 158 18.05 -5.18 4.14
C SER A 158 19.40 -5.86 4.36
N ARG A 159 20.11 -6.21 3.28
CA ARG A 159 21.44 -6.82 3.33
C ARG A 159 22.59 -5.82 3.48
N ARG A 160 22.32 -4.53 3.22
CA ARG A 160 23.32 -3.46 3.17
C ARG A 160 23.20 -2.46 4.32
N ILE A 161 22.05 -2.40 4.99
CA ILE A 161 21.75 -1.40 6.01
C ILE A 161 21.49 -2.09 7.34
N ASP A 162 22.10 -1.57 8.40
CA ASP A 162 21.88 -2.04 9.76
C ASP A 162 20.40 -1.95 10.16
N ARG A 163 19.92 -3.02 10.77
CA ARG A 163 18.52 -3.18 11.16
C ARG A 163 17.99 -2.04 12.03
N LYS A 164 18.81 -1.47 12.91
CA LYS A 164 18.43 -0.31 13.75
C LYS A 164 18.16 0.95 12.92
N LEU A 165 18.98 1.21 11.90
CA LEU A 165 18.78 2.34 10.99
C LEU A 165 17.53 2.11 10.13
N MET A 166 17.36 0.89 9.59
CA MET A 166 16.16 0.50 8.85
C MET A 166 14.90 0.66 9.72
N SER A 167 15.02 0.34 11.02
CA SER A 167 13.93 0.48 11.96
C SER A 167 13.48 1.94 12.10
N ARG A 168 14.46 2.82 12.33
CA ARG A 168 14.25 4.26 12.48
C ARG A 168 13.73 4.92 11.20
N VAL A 169 14.31 4.58 10.05
CA VAL A 169 13.93 5.18 8.76
C VAL A 169 12.50 4.82 8.40
N ALA A 170 12.12 3.54 8.47
CA ALA A 170 10.73 3.19 8.16
C ALA A 170 9.76 3.81 9.16
N GLY A 171 10.09 3.80 10.45
CA GLY A 171 9.24 4.44 11.46
C GLY A 171 9.02 5.92 11.18
N GLY A 172 10.09 6.64 10.84
CA GLY A 172 10.03 8.02 10.41
C GLY A 172 9.17 8.23 9.17
N ILE A 173 9.35 7.42 8.12
CA ILE A 173 8.56 7.51 6.88
C ILE A 173 7.07 7.26 7.16
N PHE A 174 6.74 6.23 7.92
CA PHE A 174 5.35 5.92 8.27
C PHE A 174 4.70 7.04 9.09
N LEU A 175 5.41 7.62 10.05
CA LEU A 175 4.94 8.81 10.78
C LEU A 175 4.69 9.98 9.83
N LEU A 176 5.63 10.26 8.92
CA LEU A 176 5.51 11.35 7.96
C LEU A 176 4.30 11.16 7.04
N ILE A 177 4.08 9.96 6.50
CA ILE A 177 2.91 9.65 5.66
C ILE A 177 1.63 9.82 6.49
N GLY A 178 1.61 9.33 7.74
CA GLY A 178 0.45 9.43 8.61
C GLY A 178 0.06 10.87 8.95
N PHE A 179 1.04 11.72 9.28
CA PHE A 179 0.81 13.14 9.49
C PHE A 179 0.35 13.85 8.21
N SER A 180 0.95 13.54 7.06
CA SER A 180 0.55 14.10 5.76
C SER A 180 -0.94 13.82 5.47
N PHE A 181 -1.39 12.60 5.75
CA PHE A 181 -2.78 12.19 5.53
C PHE A 181 -3.75 12.87 6.49
N LEU A 182 -3.38 13.02 7.77
CA LEU A 182 -4.17 13.78 8.75
C LEU A 182 -4.29 15.26 8.37
N ILE A 183 -3.20 15.88 7.92
CA ILE A 183 -3.23 17.28 7.42
C ILE A 183 -4.14 17.38 6.20
N SER A 184 -4.05 16.43 5.25
CA SER A 184 -4.93 16.42 4.08
C SER A 184 -6.40 16.25 4.46
N ALA A 185 -6.71 15.41 5.45
CA ALA A 185 -8.07 15.24 5.96
C ALA A 185 -8.60 16.50 6.64
N LEU A 186 -7.79 17.17 7.46
CA LEU A 186 -8.18 18.44 8.09
C LEU A 186 -8.40 19.53 7.03
N ALA A 187 -7.54 19.61 6.02
CA ALA A 187 -7.68 20.56 4.92
C ALA A 187 -8.94 20.30 4.08
N SER A 188 -9.32 19.03 3.86
CA SER A 188 -10.56 18.68 3.15
C SER A 188 -11.83 18.82 3.99
N SER A 189 -11.71 19.01 5.31
CA SER A 189 -12.83 19.33 6.20
C SER A 189 -13.09 20.84 6.35
N ALA A 190 -12.17 21.68 5.87
CA ALA A 190 -12.21 23.13 6.00
C ALA A 190 -12.89 23.85 4.81
N TRP A 191 -13.39 23.10 3.83
CA TRP A 191 -14.11 23.58 2.65
C TRP A 191 -15.36 22.74 2.41
#